data_AF-A0A497PQK3-F1
#
_entry.id   AF-A0A497PQK3-F1
#
_cell.length_a   1.000
_cell.length_b   1.000
_cell.length_c   1.000
_cell.angle_alpha   90.00
_cell.angle_beta   90.00
_cell.angle_gamma   90.00
#
_symmetry.space_group_name_H-M   'P 1'
#
loop_
_entity.id
_entity.type
_entity.pdbx_description
1 polymer ?
#
loop_
_entity_poly.entity_id
_entity_poly.type
_entity_poly.pdbx_seq_one_letter_code
_entity_poly.pdbx_strand_id
1 'polypeptide(L)' 'MYKVVNNKVKFTKKDVQAYLDYAIRHWRKARSKGNRVAKYYVDAFQSVRVSLFGKLLPKEEK' A
#
# COMPACT_ATOMS: atom_id res chain seq x y z
N MET A 1 -1.59 -7.98 -9.33
CA MET A 1 -0.31 -7.44 -9.86
C MET A 1 -0.63 -6.13 -10.58
N TYR A 2 0.02 -5.03 -10.20
CA TYR A 2 -0.13 -3.72 -10.86
C TYR A 2 0.84 -3.62 -12.05
N LYS A 3 0.49 -2.83 -13.07
CA LYS A 3 1.32 -2.61 -14.26
C LYS A 3 2.17 -1.35 -14.14
N VAL A 4 3.44 -1.46 -14.54
CA VAL A 4 4.38 -0.33 -14.63
C VAL A 4 4.66 -0.03 -16.10
N VAL A 5 4.56 1.24 -16.49
CA VAL A 5 4.88 1.76 -17.83
C VAL A 5 5.73 3.01 -17.63
N ASN A 6 6.92 3.06 -18.23
CA ASN A 6 7.87 4.18 -18.09
C ASN A 6 8.13 4.58 -16.62
N ASN A 7 8.43 3.58 -15.77
CA ASN A 7 8.64 3.74 -14.32
C ASN A 7 7.45 4.35 -13.55
N LYS A 8 6.26 4.39 -14.15
CA LYS A 8 5.03 4.87 -13.53
C LYS A 8 4.02 3.75 -13.44
N VAL A 9 3.27 3.70 -12.34
CA VAL A 9 2.11 2.81 -12.24
C VAL A 9 1.07 3.28 -13.25
N LYS A 10 0.53 2.37 -14.06
CA LYS A 10 -0.58 2.70 -14.96
C LYS A 10 -1.75 3.23 -14.11
N PHE A 11 -2.27 4.41 -14.44
CA PHE A 11 -3.30 5.05 -13.62
C PHE A 11 -4.70 4.48 -13.89
N THR A 12 -4.89 3.19 -13.57
CA THR A 12 -6.21 2.55 -13.55
C THR A 12 -6.61 2.22 -12.12
N LYS A 13 -7.91 2.15 -11.86
CA LYS A 13 -8.46 1.75 -10.55
C LYS A 13 -7.79 0.47 -10.02
N LYS A 14 -7.66 -0.55 -10.87
CA LYS A 14 -7.07 -1.86 -10.53
C LYS A 14 -5.58 -1.75 -10.20
N ASP A 15 -4.82 -1.04 -11.03
CA ASP A 15 -3.37 -0.92 -10.88
C ASP A 15 -2.99 -0.07 -9.66
N VAL A 16 -3.69 1.06 -9.46
CA VAL A 16 -3.48 1.92 -8.28
C VAL A 16 -3.84 1.18 -6.99
N GLN A 17 -4.97 0.48 -6.95
CA GLN A 17 -5.35 -0.30 -5.77
C GLN A 17 -4.32 -1.40 -5.46
N ALA A 18 -3.88 -2.13 -6.48
CA ALA A 18 -2.89 -3.19 -6.31
C ALA A 18 -1.52 -2.66 -5.86
N TYR A 19 -1.11 -1.48 -6.34
CA TYR A 19 0.10 -0.82 -5.88
C TYR A 19 0.01 -0.39 -4.41
N LEU A 20 -1.09 0.25 -4.00
CA LEU A 20 -1.30 0.64 -2.61
C LEU A 20 -1.36 -0.57 -1.67
N ASP A 21 -2.09 -1.62 -2.06
CA ASP A 21 -2.17 -2.87 -1.30
C ASP A 21 -0.77 -3.50 -1.10
N TYR A 22 0.04 -3.51 -2.17
CA TYR A 22 1.42 -3.98 -2.11
C TYR A 22 2.28 -3.12 -1.19
N ALA A 23 2.25 -1.79 -1.33
CA ALA A 23 3.03 -0.88 -0.51
C ALA A 23 2.70 -1.02 0.98
N ILE A 24 1.41 -1.10 1.33
CA ILE A 24 0.96 -1.31 2.71
C ILE A 24 1.50 -2.62 3.27
N ARG A 25 1.40 -3.73 2.52
CA ARG A 25 1.94 -5.04 2.94
C ARG A 25 3.46 -5.01 3.10
N HIS A 26 4.17 -4.38 2.15
CA HIS A 26 5.61 -4.21 2.20
C HIS A 26 6.04 -3.50 3.48
N TRP A 27 5.41 -2.36 3.80
CA TRP A 27 5.75 -1.59 5.00
C TRP A 27 5.29 -2.26 6.29
N ARG A 28 4.19 -3.02 6.30
CA ARG A 28 3.84 -3.89 7.44
C ARG A 28 4.92 -4.93 7.71
N LYS A 29 5.46 -5.57 6.66
CA LYS A 29 6.58 -6.51 6.78
C LYS A 29 7.88 -5.83 7.22
N ALA A 30 8.15 -4.62 6.75
CA ALA A 30 9.29 -3.84 7.22
C ALA A 30 9.15 -3.46 8.71
N ARG A 31 7.95 -3.09 9.14
CA ARG A 31 7.63 -2.79 10.55
C ARG A 31 7.82 -4.02 11.44
N SER A 32 7.37 -5.19 11.01
CA SER A 32 7.58 -6.43 11.78
C SER A 32 9.06 -6.83 11.88
N LYS A 33 9.89 -6.37 10.96
CA LYS A 33 11.37 -6.49 11.00
C LYS A 33 12.06 -5.38 11.81
N GLY A 34 11.32 -4.54 12.54
CA GLY A 34 11.89 -3.50 13.40
C GLY A 34 12.16 -2.15 12.74
N ASN A 35 11.74 -1.93 11.49
CA ASN A 35 11.87 -0.61 10.86
C ASN A 35 10.93 0.42 11.53
N ARG A 36 11.52 1.41 12.21
CA ARG A 36 10.80 2.42 13.01
C ARG A 36 9.99 3.40 12.16
N VAL A 37 10.42 3.69 10.93
CA VAL A 37 9.71 4.62 10.03
C VAL A 37 8.56 3.96 9.26
N ALA A 38 8.57 2.62 9.20
CA ALA A 38 7.57 1.86 8.45
C ALA A 38 6.13 2.12 8.90
N LYS A 39 5.89 2.46 10.18
CA LYS A 39 4.55 2.84 10.66
C LYS A 39 4.00 4.06 9.92
N TYR A 40 4.83 5.09 9.69
CA TYR A 40 4.42 6.32 9.01
C TYR A 40 4.08 6.06 7.54
N TYR A 41 4.84 5.20 6.88
CA TYR A 41 4.52 4.78 5.51
C TYR A 41 3.23 3.97 5.44
N VAL A 42 2.99 3.05 6.37
CA VAL A 42 1.70 2.32 6.44
C VAL A 42 0.54 3.30 6.56
N ASP A 43 0.65 4.29 7.46
CA ASP A 43 -0.41 5.28 7.68
C ASP A 43 -0.63 6.16 6.45
N ALA A 44 0.45 6.61 5.80
CA ALA A 44 0.39 7.40 4.57
C ALA A 44 -0.31 6.64 3.43
N PHE A 45 0.11 5.40 3.14
CA PHE A 45 -0.51 4.60 2.08
C PHE A 45 -1.96 4.18 2.41
N GLN A 46 -2.28 3.93 3.68
CA GLN A 46 -3.66 3.67 4.12
C GLN A 46 -4.55 4.91 3.94
N SER A 47 -4.03 6.11 4.26
CA SER A 47 -4.74 7.38 4.04
C SER A 47 -5.09 7.59 2.57
N VAL A 48 -4.14 7.40 1.66
CA VAL A 48 -4.41 7.49 0.21
C VAL A 48 -5.42 6.44 -0.23
N ARG A 49 -5.30 5.21 0.28
CA ARG A 49 -6.19 4.12 -0.08
C ARG A 49 -7.63 4.34 0.39
N VAL A 50 -7.83 4.80 1.64
CA VAL A 50 -9.19 5.06 2.13
C VAL A 50 -9.83 6.23 1.38
N SER A 51 -9.05 7.27 1.04
CA SER A 51 -9.53 8.40 0.26
C SER A 51 -9.98 8.00 -1.16
N LEU A 52 -9.27 7.06 -1.80
CA LEU A 52 -9.59 6.62 -3.17
C LEU A 52 -10.62 5.47 -3.24
N PHE A 53 -10.68 4.62 -2.21
CA PHE A 53 -11.44 3.36 -2.26
C PHE A 53 -12.44 3.18 -1.12
N GLY A 54 -12.54 4.15 -0.21
CA GLY A 54 -13.51 4.17 0.90
C GLY A 54 -13.24 3.16 2.01
N LYS A 55 -12.13 2.41 1.96
CA LYS A 55 -11.81 1.38 2.96
C LYS A 55 -10.32 1.23 3.20
N LEU A 56 -9.97 0.87 4.43
CA LEU A 56 -8.63 0.45 4.81
C LEU A 56 -8.31 -0.95 4.24
N LEU A 57 -7.02 -1.24 4.03
CA LEU A 57 -6.58 -2.61 3.84
C LEU A 57 -6.58 -3.30 5.22
N PRO A 58 -7.35 -4.38 5.44
CA PRO A 58 -7.37 -5.08 6.73
C PRO A 58 -6.00 -5.62 7.09
N LYS A 59 -5.72 -5.79 8.40
CA LYS A 59 -4.52 -6.51 8.84
C LYS A 59 -4.66 -7.98 8.41
N GLU A 60 -3.56 -8.60 8.02
CA GLU A 60 -3.55 -10.05 7.75
C GLU A 60 -3.63 -10.75 9.11
N GLU A 61 -4.63 -11.62 9.28
CA GLU A 61 -4.73 -12.51 10.44
C GLU A 61 -3.55 -13.49 10.38
N LYS A 62 -2.93 -13.74 11.53
CA LYS A 62 -1.76 -14.61 11.66
C LYS A 62 -2.16 -16.07 11.74
#